data_AF-A0A1G6YW37-F1
#
_entry.id   AF-A0A1G6YW37-F1
#
_cell.length_a   1.000
_cell.length_b   1.000
_cell.length_c   1.000
_cell.angle_alpha   90.00
_cell.angle_beta   90.00
_cell.angle_gamma   90.00
#
_symmetry.space_group_name_H-M   'P 1'
#
loop_
_entity.id
_entity.type
_entity.pdbx_description
1 polymer ?
#
loop_
_entity_poly.entity_id
_entity_poly.type
_entity_poly.pdbx_seq_one_letter_code
_entity_poly.pdbx_strand_id
1 'polypeptide(L)'
;MIDANDGGGLPGTVPDAGRDDVAPDAAVPALARRDFDWNLLHTFMVIVEEGSITRAANRLLLRQPSVSNALKRLEDRLGQRLIDRAPGRFELTDQGRVLFDECRDICGAIGRLGHLMTDAEADLSGHIRLAMASHVTFPPLDEALADYHQRHPLVTLEIDIARSSAVVQTVLSRQASAGICLVARPHPQLSYRILFREHFGVFCGPRHRLFGRRDLTMADLAEETFVSFVTDSPQDALRAVSLLRVHHGLTGRIVGTAANLEEVRRMIVAGLGIGALPIHAVARDVADGLLWRLPPEDDAPPPGGPPAVDIFLVTNPRTTLSQAERTFVDLLVARVEEAGDDPFVYPEGMEGSA
;
A
#
# COMPACT_ATOMS: atom_id res chain seq x y z
N MET A 1 26.55 -3.05 -80.20
CA MET A 1 27.07 -3.91 -81.27
C MET A 1 28.22 -4.69 -80.68
N ILE A 2 28.19 -6.01 -80.87
CA ILE A 2 29.01 -7.10 -80.30
C ILE A 2 28.36 -7.83 -79.11
N ASP A 3 28.01 -9.06 -79.47
CA ASP A 3 27.38 -10.19 -78.81
C ASP A 3 28.10 -10.81 -77.60
N ALA A 4 27.26 -11.44 -76.78
CA ALA A 4 27.30 -12.82 -76.25
C ALA A 4 28.64 -13.53 -75.99
N ASN A 5 28.71 -14.18 -74.82
CA ASN A 5 29.15 -15.57 -74.77
C ASN A 5 28.41 -16.36 -73.69
N ASP A 6 27.99 -17.55 -74.12
CA ASP A 6 27.25 -18.62 -73.47
C ASP A 6 28.01 -19.32 -72.33
N GLY A 7 27.28 -20.12 -71.52
CA GLY A 7 27.90 -21.28 -70.88
C GLY A 7 27.14 -22.00 -69.76
N GLY A 8 26.01 -22.66 -70.08
CA GLY A 8 25.79 -24.09 -69.75
C GLY A 8 25.28 -24.53 -68.36
N GLY A 9 24.23 -25.36 -68.37
CA GLY A 9 24.20 -26.63 -67.61
C GLY A 9 23.24 -26.78 -66.41
N LEU A 10 22.08 -27.40 -66.65
CA LEU A 10 21.05 -27.94 -65.71
C LEU A 10 21.56 -29.16 -64.87
N PRO A 11 20.71 -29.91 -64.12
CA PRO A 11 19.75 -29.61 -63.03
C PRO A 11 19.93 -30.57 -61.81
N GLY A 12 19.25 -30.36 -60.68
CA GLY A 12 19.24 -31.37 -59.61
C GLY A 12 18.45 -31.02 -58.35
N THR A 13 17.38 -31.77 -58.12
CA THR A 13 16.42 -31.75 -57.01
C THR A 13 17.01 -32.13 -55.65
N VAL A 14 16.60 -31.44 -54.59
CA VAL A 14 16.76 -31.85 -53.17
C VAL A 14 15.36 -31.96 -52.53
N PRO A 15 15.05 -33.02 -51.78
CA PRO A 15 13.73 -33.26 -51.20
C PRO A 15 13.47 -32.42 -49.95
N ASP A 16 12.27 -31.87 -49.84
CA ASP A 16 11.74 -31.17 -48.66
C ASP A 16 11.39 -32.20 -47.57
N ALA A 17 12.17 -32.21 -46.49
CA ALA A 17 11.99 -33.08 -45.35
C ALA A 17 11.17 -32.35 -44.27
N GLY A 18 10.03 -32.96 -43.90
CA GLY A 18 9.45 -32.88 -42.57
C GLY A 18 9.07 -31.49 -42.07
N ARG A 19 7.87 -31.03 -42.43
CA ARG A 19 7.15 -30.12 -41.54
C ARG A 19 6.58 -30.95 -40.40
N ASP A 20 7.21 -30.83 -39.24
CA ASP A 20 6.66 -31.24 -37.96
C ASP A 20 5.28 -30.59 -37.77
N ASP A 21 4.25 -31.45 -37.74
CA ASP A 21 2.90 -31.12 -37.26
C ASP A 21 2.98 -30.81 -35.76
N VAL A 22 3.34 -29.56 -35.43
CA VAL A 22 3.08 -29.00 -34.11
C VAL A 22 1.61 -28.59 -34.08
N ALA A 23 0.79 -29.43 -33.45
CA ALA A 23 -0.59 -29.11 -33.13
C ALA A 23 -0.68 -27.72 -32.48
N PRO A 24 -1.59 -26.83 -32.91
CA PRO A 24 -1.75 -25.55 -32.25
C PRO A 24 -2.24 -25.80 -30.82
N ASP A 25 -1.42 -25.34 -29.89
CA ASP A 25 -1.69 -25.23 -28.45
C ASP A 25 -3.12 -24.72 -28.23
N ALA A 26 -3.87 -25.43 -27.40
CA ALA A 26 -5.28 -25.18 -27.17
C ALA A 26 -5.46 -23.81 -26.52
N ALA A 27 -5.72 -22.80 -27.36
CA ALA A 27 -6.05 -21.46 -26.91
C ALA A 27 -7.22 -21.53 -25.93
N VAL A 28 -6.97 -21.12 -24.68
CA VAL A 28 -8.03 -20.83 -23.71
C VAL A 28 -8.99 -19.85 -24.38
N PRO A 29 -10.30 -20.16 -24.53
CA PRO A 29 -11.22 -19.27 -25.20
C PRO A 29 -11.20 -17.93 -24.49
N ALA A 30 -10.90 -16.85 -25.22
CA ALA A 30 -11.02 -15.50 -24.68
C ALA A 30 -12.47 -15.30 -24.25
N LEU A 31 -12.73 -15.35 -22.93
CA LEU A 31 -14.05 -15.12 -22.34
C LEU A 31 -14.60 -13.80 -22.89
N ALA A 32 -15.68 -13.88 -23.66
CA ALA A 32 -16.24 -12.68 -24.26
C ALA A 32 -16.95 -11.86 -23.17
N ARG A 33 -16.94 -10.52 -23.30
CA ARG A 33 -17.66 -9.60 -22.38
C ARG A 33 -19.14 -9.96 -22.14
N ARG A 34 -19.75 -10.79 -23.01
CA ARG A 34 -21.15 -11.25 -22.92
C ARG A 34 -21.36 -12.48 -22.02
N ASP A 35 -20.29 -13.13 -21.54
CA ASP A 35 -20.39 -14.37 -20.77
C ASP A 35 -20.51 -14.13 -19.25
N PHE A 36 -20.29 -12.89 -18.81
CA PHE A 36 -20.42 -12.47 -17.41
C PHE A 36 -21.87 -12.03 -17.12
N ASP A 37 -22.64 -12.89 -16.46
CA ASP A 37 -23.98 -12.59 -15.95
C ASP A 37 -23.85 -12.00 -14.55
N TRP A 38 -24.27 -10.73 -14.40
CA TRP A 38 -24.20 -10.01 -13.13
C TRP A 38 -24.88 -10.75 -11.98
N ASN A 39 -26.00 -11.44 -12.23
CA ASN A 39 -26.69 -12.17 -11.18
C ASN A 39 -25.86 -13.35 -10.66
N LEU A 40 -25.05 -13.96 -11.52
CA LEU A 40 -24.14 -15.04 -11.12
C LEU A 40 -22.98 -14.50 -10.29
N LEU A 41 -22.40 -13.35 -10.68
CA LEU A 41 -21.33 -12.68 -9.95
C LEU A 41 -21.80 -12.20 -8.57
N HIS A 42 -22.96 -11.52 -8.52
CA HIS A 42 -23.57 -11.08 -7.27
C HIS A 42 -23.90 -12.26 -6.34
N THR A 43 -24.45 -13.35 -6.90
CA THR A 43 -24.72 -14.56 -6.10
C THR A 43 -23.43 -15.17 -5.54
N PHE A 44 -22.36 -15.23 -6.33
CA PHE A 44 -21.05 -15.69 -5.87
C PHE A 44 -20.50 -14.83 -4.73
N MET A 45 -20.54 -13.49 -4.85
CA MET A 45 -20.09 -12.61 -3.77
C MET A 45 -20.84 -12.85 -2.46
N VAL A 46 -22.18 -12.92 -2.51
CA VAL A 46 -22.98 -13.16 -1.30
C VAL A 46 -22.67 -14.53 -0.70
N ILE A 47 -22.40 -15.56 -1.53
CA ILE A 47 -21.95 -16.87 -1.06
C ILE A 47 -20.63 -16.77 -0.28
N VAL A 48 -19.68 -15.98 -0.77
CA VAL A 48 -18.35 -15.79 -0.17
C VAL A 48 -18.45 -15.01 1.14
N GLU A 49 -19.14 -13.87 1.14
CA GLU A 49 -19.35 -13.03 2.32
C GLU A 49 -20.03 -13.78 3.46
N GLU A 50 -21.06 -14.57 3.12
CA GLU A 50 -21.78 -15.37 4.11
C GLU A 50 -21.01 -16.61 4.56
N GLY A 51 -19.95 -17.02 3.86
CA GLY A 51 -19.22 -18.27 4.14
C GLY A 51 -20.09 -19.53 4.09
N SER A 52 -21.28 -19.45 3.47
CA SER A 52 -22.27 -20.53 3.47
C SER A 52 -23.33 -20.30 2.39
N ILE A 53 -23.58 -21.34 1.58
CA ILE A 53 -24.66 -21.34 0.57
C ILE A 53 -26.03 -21.16 1.23
N THR A 54 -26.25 -21.78 2.39
CA THR A 54 -27.54 -21.71 3.08
C THR A 54 -27.81 -20.30 3.60
N ARG A 55 -26.82 -19.66 4.21
CA ARG A 55 -26.95 -18.26 4.64
C ARG A 55 -27.10 -17.31 3.46
N ALA A 56 -26.34 -17.52 2.39
CA ALA A 56 -26.47 -16.76 1.15
C ALA A 56 -27.85 -16.88 0.51
N ALA A 57 -28.44 -18.09 0.51
CA ALA A 57 -29.80 -18.31 0.03
C ALA A 57 -30.83 -17.53 0.83
N ASN A 58 -30.70 -17.52 2.17
CA ASN A 58 -31.56 -16.72 3.03
C ASN A 58 -31.41 -15.22 2.74
N ARG A 59 -30.17 -14.72 2.61
CA ARG A 59 -29.88 -13.30 2.33
C ARG A 59 -30.41 -12.87 0.96
N LEU A 60 -30.32 -13.74 -0.05
CA LEU A 60 -30.82 -13.46 -1.40
C LEU A 60 -32.33 -13.70 -1.55
N LEU A 61 -33.03 -14.16 -0.50
CA LEU A 61 -34.44 -14.59 -0.56
C LEU A 61 -34.69 -15.66 -1.63
N LEU A 62 -33.72 -16.57 -1.81
CA LEU A 62 -33.75 -17.66 -2.78
C LEU A 62 -33.73 -19.01 -2.07
N ARG A 63 -34.12 -20.07 -2.80
CA ARG A 63 -33.93 -21.44 -2.30
C ARG A 63 -32.47 -21.86 -2.48
N GLN A 64 -31.93 -22.62 -1.53
CA GLN A 64 -30.55 -23.11 -1.56
C GLN A 64 -30.15 -23.82 -2.88
N PRO A 65 -30.99 -24.65 -3.53
CA PRO A 65 -30.68 -25.21 -4.84
C PRO A 65 -30.46 -24.15 -5.93
N SER A 66 -31.17 -23.03 -5.89
CA SER A 66 -31.02 -21.93 -6.85
C SER A 66 -29.66 -21.26 -6.73
N VAL A 67 -29.22 -20.98 -5.49
CA VAL A 67 -27.91 -20.38 -5.20
C VAL A 67 -26.77 -21.35 -5.54
N SER A 68 -26.93 -22.64 -5.22
CA SER A 68 -25.95 -23.66 -5.58
C SER A 68 -25.81 -23.81 -7.11
N ASN A 69 -26.94 -23.80 -7.84
CA ASN A 69 -26.93 -23.88 -9.30
C ASN A 69 -26.36 -22.63 -9.95
N ALA A 70 -26.61 -21.45 -9.38
CA ALA A 70 -26.01 -20.20 -9.86
C ALA A 70 -24.49 -20.23 -9.74
N LEU A 71 -23.93 -20.66 -8.60
CA LEU A 71 -22.48 -20.80 -8.50
C LEU A 71 -21.94 -21.82 -9.51
N LYS A 72 -22.57 -22.99 -9.62
CA LYS A 72 -22.12 -24.01 -10.55
C LYS A 72 -22.09 -23.47 -11.99
N ARG A 73 -23.13 -22.74 -12.40
CA ARG A 73 -23.19 -22.09 -13.72
C ARG A 73 -22.07 -21.06 -13.92
N LEU A 74 -21.66 -20.35 -12.89
CA LEU A 74 -20.53 -19.42 -12.96
C LEU A 74 -19.21 -20.16 -13.14
N GLU A 75 -18.98 -21.19 -12.32
CA GLU A 75 -17.78 -22.05 -12.41
C GLU A 75 -17.68 -22.75 -13.78
N ASP A 76 -18.79 -23.29 -14.29
CA ASP A 76 -18.88 -23.93 -15.59
C ASP A 76 -18.56 -22.95 -16.73
N ARG A 77 -18.98 -21.68 -16.61
CA ARG A 77 -18.67 -20.64 -17.61
C ARG A 77 -17.22 -20.21 -17.60
N LEU A 78 -16.61 -20.13 -16.42
CA LEU A 78 -15.21 -19.73 -16.26
C LEU A 78 -14.25 -20.90 -16.47
N GLY A 79 -14.75 -22.14 -16.50
CA GLY A 79 -13.92 -23.34 -16.55
C GLY A 79 -13.06 -23.54 -15.29
N GLN A 80 -13.43 -22.89 -14.18
CA GLN A 80 -12.61 -22.76 -12.97
C GLN A 80 -13.50 -22.99 -11.74
N ARG A 81 -12.97 -23.71 -10.74
CA ARG A 81 -13.60 -23.75 -9.40
C ARG A 81 -13.25 -22.48 -8.64
N LEU A 82 -14.25 -21.86 -8.04
CA LEU A 82 -14.11 -20.61 -7.30
C LEU A 82 -14.11 -20.84 -5.78
N ILE A 83 -14.80 -21.89 -5.33
CA ILE A 83 -14.92 -22.23 -3.91
C ILE A 83 -14.55 -23.71 -3.71
N ASP A 84 -13.64 -23.97 -2.79
CA ASP A 84 -13.37 -25.31 -2.29
C ASP A 84 -14.36 -25.67 -1.18
N ARG A 85 -15.02 -26.83 -1.36
CA ARG A 85 -16.18 -27.30 -0.58
C ARG A 85 -15.96 -28.70 -0.01
N ALA A 86 -14.74 -29.02 0.42
CA ALA A 86 -14.50 -30.25 1.15
C ALA A 86 -15.29 -30.28 2.48
N PRO A 87 -15.59 -31.46 3.06
CA PRO A 87 -16.28 -31.55 4.35
C PRO A 87 -15.58 -30.70 5.42
N GLY A 88 -16.27 -29.69 5.96
CA GLY A 88 -15.72 -28.76 6.96
C GLY A 88 -14.87 -27.61 6.41
N ARG A 89 -14.71 -27.50 5.07
CA ARG A 89 -13.94 -26.44 4.42
C ARG A 89 -14.80 -25.66 3.45
N PHE A 90 -14.81 -24.34 3.62
CA PHE A 90 -15.48 -23.40 2.73
C PHE A 90 -14.53 -22.22 2.49
N GLU A 91 -13.68 -22.35 1.47
CA GLU A 91 -12.61 -21.39 1.20
C GLU A 91 -12.58 -21.02 -0.28
N LEU A 92 -12.21 -19.78 -0.56
CA LEU A 92 -11.92 -19.33 -1.91
C LEU A 92 -10.67 -20.05 -2.47
N THR A 93 -10.76 -20.47 -3.72
CA THR A 93 -9.58 -20.80 -4.53
C THR A 93 -8.84 -19.51 -4.89
N ASP A 94 -7.62 -19.61 -5.43
CA ASP A 94 -6.87 -18.43 -5.89
C ASP A 94 -7.66 -17.64 -6.95
N GLN A 95 -8.31 -18.35 -7.87
CA GLN A 95 -9.17 -17.74 -8.88
C GLN A 95 -10.45 -17.16 -8.29
N GLY A 96 -10.98 -17.81 -7.25
CA GLY A 96 -12.08 -17.27 -6.46
C GLY A 96 -11.74 -15.94 -5.79
N ARG A 97 -10.51 -15.78 -5.26
CA ARG A 97 -10.04 -14.52 -4.66
C ARG A 97 -9.93 -13.42 -5.70
N VAL A 98 -9.26 -13.69 -6.83
CA VAL A 98 -9.13 -12.73 -7.93
C VAL A 98 -10.51 -12.27 -8.41
N LEU A 99 -11.43 -13.21 -8.63
CA LEU A 99 -12.78 -12.86 -9.06
C LEU A 99 -13.55 -12.08 -7.99
N PHE A 100 -13.41 -12.45 -6.72
CA PHE A 100 -14.08 -11.78 -5.62
C PHE A 100 -13.64 -10.32 -5.48
N ASP A 101 -12.33 -10.06 -5.58
CA ASP A 101 -11.77 -8.71 -5.54
C ASP A 101 -12.31 -7.86 -6.70
N GLU A 102 -12.32 -8.39 -7.92
CA GLU A 102 -12.88 -7.69 -9.10
C GLU A 102 -14.40 -7.47 -8.98
N CYS A 103 -15.15 -8.45 -8.46
CA CYS A 103 -16.59 -8.31 -8.29
C CYS A 103 -16.94 -7.23 -7.25
N ARG A 104 -16.13 -7.09 -6.19
CA ARG A 104 -16.28 -6.04 -5.19
C ARG A 104 -16.18 -4.65 -5.83
N ASP A 105 -15.20 -4.46 -6.71
CA ASP A 105 -15.01 -3.20 -7.43
C ASP A 105 -16.18 -2.88 -8.38
N ILE A 106 -16.68 -3.89 -9.10
CA ILE A 106 -17.85 -3.77 -9.97
C ILE A 106 -19.12 -3.46 -9.16
N CYS A 107 -19.30 -4.11 -7.99
CA CYS A 107 -20.44 -3.83 -7.12
C CYS A 107 -20.38 -2.41 -6.56
N GLY A 108 -19.19 -1.94 -6.19
CA GLY A 108 -18.95 -0.53 -5.91
C GLY A 108 -19.39 0.36 -7.08
N ALA A 109 -19.07 -0.03 -8.32
CA ALA A 109 -19.49 0.71 -9.52
C ALA A 109 -21.00 0.76 -9.74
N ILE A 110 -21.71 -0.32 -9.47
CA ILE A 110 -23.17 -0.38 -9.60
C ILE A 110 -23.86 0.35 -8.44
N GLY A 111 -23.32 0.24 -7.21
CA GLY A 111 -23.78 1.04 -6.07
C GLY A 111 -23.70 2.54 -6.35
N ARG A 112 -22.67 2.99 -7.07
CA ARG A 112 -22.54 4.38 -7.54
C ARG A 112 -23.65 4.81 -8.50
N LEU A 113 -24.29 3.90 -9.24
CA LEU A 113 -25.39 4.27 -10.15
C LEU A 113 -26.59 4.83 -9.37
N GLY A 114 -26.90 4.29 -8.20
CA GLY A 114 -27.96 4.85 -7.34
C GLY A 114 -27.68 6.28 -6.90
N HIS A 115 -26.41 6.59 -6.62
CA HIS A 115 -25.94 7.92 -6.25
C HIS A 115 -25.89 8.88 -7.44
N LEU A 116 -25.44 8.41 -8.60
CA LEU A 116 -25.46 9.18 -9.85
C LEU A 116 -26.89 9.53 -10.32
N MET A 117 -27.90 8.81 -9.82
CA MET A 117 -29.32 9.11 -10.10
C MET A 117 -30.01 9.89 -8.98
N THR A 118 -29.32 10.20 -7.87
CA THR A 118 -29.91 10.88 -6.70
C THR A 118 -29.03 12.08 -6.29
N ASP A 119 -29.47 13.29 -6.67
CA ASP A 119 -28.79 14.57 -6.38
C ASP A 119 -28.97 15.03 -4.93
N ALA A 120 -28.55 14.23 -3.95
CA ALA A 120 -28.48 14.68 -2.55
C ALA A 120 -27.12 14.31 -1.95
N GLU A 121 -26.30 15.33 -1.64
CA GLU A 121 -25.01 15.18 -0.95
C GLU A 121 -25.09 14.39 0.39
N ALA A 122 -26.30 14.29 0.96
CA ALA A 122 -26.59 13.55 2.19
C ALA A 122 -26.58 12.01 2.02
N ASP A 123 -26.67 11.50 0.79
CA ASP A 123 -26.77 10.05 0.52
C ASP A 123 -25.45 9.45 0.02
N LEU A 124 -24.34 10.21 -0.02
CA LEU A 124 -23.06 9.69 -0.51
C LEU A 124 -22.64 8.44 0.30
N SER A 125 -22.56 7.30 -0.37
CA SER A 125 -22.03 6.05 0.19
C SER A 125 -20.97 5.44 -0.73
N GLY A 126 -20.19 4.52 -0.18
CA GLY A 126 -19.08 3.89 -0.88
C GLY A 126 -18.03 3.34 0.08
N HIS A 127 -16.91 2.93 -0.49
CA HIS A 127 -15.78 2.41 0.27
C HIS A 127 -14.50 3.11 -0.19
N ILE A 128 -13.75 3.66 0.77
CA ILE A 128 -12.47 4.33 0.54
C ILE A 128 -11.37 3.42 1.05
N ARG A 129 -10.37 3.14 0.22
CA ARG A 129 -9.21 2.32 0.62
C ARG A 129 -7.94 3.15 0.58
N LEU A 130 -7.30 3.32 1.72
CA LEU A 130 -6.01 4.00 1.87
C LEU A 130 -4.92 2.96 2.16
N ALA A 131 -3.74 3.16 1.60
CA ALA A 131 -2.55 2.40 1.97
C ALA A 131 -1.54 3.34 2.63
N MET A 132 -1.03 2.99 3.81
CA MET A 132 -0.20 3.91 4.59
C MET A 132 1.05 3.23 5.18
N ALA A 133 2.13 4.00 5.31
CA ALA A 133 3.23 3.63 6.17
C ALA A 133 2.76 3.61 7.64
N SER A 134 3.41 2.80 8.47
CA SER A 134 3.03 2.73 9.88
C SER A 134 3.30 4.05 10.60
N HIS A 135 2.41 4.42 11.53
CA HIS A 135 2.62 5.51 12.48
C HIS A 135 2.79 6.90 11.83
N VAL A 136 2.01 7.13 10.77
CA VAL A 136 1.80 8.47 10.22
C VAL A 136 0.92 9.25 11.21
N THR A 137 1.48 10.26 11.87
CA THR A 137 0.75 11.18 12.73
C THR A 137 0.68 12.54 12.05
N PHE A 138 -0.51 12.92 11.61
CA PHE A 138 -0.74 14.15 10.85
C PHE A 138 -2.15 14.69 11.15
N PRO A 139 -2.28 15.70 12.04
CA PRO A 139 -3.58 16.20 12.50
C PRO A 139 -4.57 16.55 11.38
N PRO A 140 -4.16 17.16 10.24
CA PRO A 140 -5.09 17.46 9.16
C PRO A 140 -5.71 16.20 8.52
N LEU A 141 -5.03 15.04 8.56
CA LEU A 141 -5.64 13.77 8.16
C LEU A 141 -6.68 13.31 9.18
N ASP A 142 -6.39 13.42 10.48
CA ASP A 142 -7.32 13.03 11.54
C ASP A 142 -8.60 13.87 11.49
N GLU A 143 -8.47 15.18 11.27
CA GLU A 143 -9.58 16.10 11.05
C GLU A 143 -10.35 15.77 9.77
N ALA A 144 -9.64 15.47 8.67
CA ALA A 144 -10.29 15.07 7.42
C ALA A 144 -11.11 13.78 7.61
N LEU A 145 -10.58 12.79 8.34
CA LEU A 145 -11.30 11.56 8.66
C LEU A 145 -12.56 11.84 9.50
N ALA A 146 -12.43 12.66 10.54
CA ALA A 146 -13.56 13.02 11.42
C ALA A 146 -14.66 13.79 10.66
N ASP A 147 -14.29 14.85 9.95
CA ASP A 147 -15.22 15.70 9.21
C ASP A 147 -15.91 14.93 8.09
N TYR A 148 -15.17 14.05 7.41
CA TYR A 148 -15.72 13.26 6.31
C TYR A 148 -16.70 12.20 6.81
N HIS A 149 -16.39 11.54 7.92
CA HIS A 149 -17.31 10.59 8.54
C HIS A 149 -18.60 11.26 9.03
N GLN A 150 -18.49 12.46 9.61
CA GLN A 150 -19.66 13.21 10.07
C GLN A 150 -20.57 13.65 8.91
N ARG A 151 -19.99 14.08 7.79
CA ARG A 151 -20.73 14.53 6.60
C ARG A 151 -21.29 13.38 5.76
N HIS A 152 -20.62 12.23 5.75
CA HIS A 152 -20.96 11.09 4.89
C HIS A 152 -20.98 9.78 5.71
N PRO A 153 -21.97 9.58 6.60
CA PRO A 153 -22.00 8.45 7.52
C PRO A 153 -22.19 7.08 6.84
N LEU A 154 -22.60 7.05 5.58
CA LEU A 154 -22.76 5.84 4.78
C LEU A 154 -21.47 5.45 4.03
N VAL A 155 -20.43 6.27 4.07
CA VAL A 155 -19.12 5.92 3.51
C VAL A 155 -18.33 5.10 4.53
N THR A 156 -17.78 3.99 4.06
CA THR A 156 -16.86 3.14 4.83
C THR A 156 -15.42 3.40 4.42
N LEU A 157 -14.48 3.16 5.32
CA LEU A 157 -13.06 3.43 5.10
C LEU A 157 -12.21 2.26 5.61
N GLU A 158 -11.21 1.88 4.81
CA GLU A 158 -10.20 0.87 5.14
C GLU A 158 -8.80 1.48 5.01
N ILE A 159 -7.94 1.26 6.01
CA ILE A 159 -6.54 1.70 6.00
C ILE A 159 -5.64 0.47 6.12
N ASP A 160 -4.90 0.17 5.06
CA ASP A 160 -3.88 -0.87 5.06
C ASP A 160 -2.53 -0.30 5.49
N ILE A 161 -1.93 -0.88 6.52
CA ILE A 161 -0.58 -0.50 6.95
C ILE A 161 0.46 -1.42 6.29
N ALA A 162 1.39 -0.83 5.55
CA ALA A 162 2.44 -1.56 4.85
C ALA A 162 3.75 -0.75 4.73
N ARG A 163 4.85 -1.41 4.36
CA ARG A 163 6.10 -0.73 3.99
C ARG A 163 5.89 0.21 2.80
N SER A 164 6.61 1.34 2.73
CA SER A 164 6.34 2.36 1.70
C SER A 164 6.36 1.84 0.26
N SER A 165 7.24 0.87 -0.07
CA SER A 165 7.26 0.31 -1.43
C SER A 165 5.98 -0.46 -1.77
N ALA A 166 5.38 -1.13 -0.78
CA ALA A 166 4.12 -1.84 -0.97
C ALA A 166 2.98 -0.84 -1.11
N VAL A 167 2.96 0.24 -0.32
CA VAL A 167 2.02 1.36 -0.49
C VAL A 167 2.05 1.92 -1.92
N VAL A 168 3.26 2.24 -2.42
CA VAL A 168 3.44 2.73 -3.80
C VAL A 168 2.90 1.72 -4.82
N GLN A 169 3.18 0.43 -4.61
CA GLN A 169 2.71 -0.62 -5.51
C GLN A 169 1.17 -0.76 -5.51
N THR A 170 0.52 -0.68 -4.35
CA THR A 170 -0.94 -0.76 -4.21
C THR A 170 -1.64 0.42 -4.90
N VAL A 171 -1.07 1.62 -4.83
CA VAL A 171 -1.59 2.79 -5.57
C VAL A 171 -1.32 2.66 -7.07
N LEU A 172 -0.16 2.13 -7.46
CA LEU A 172 0.18 1.88 -8.85
C LEU A 172 -0.75 0.86 -9.52
N SER A 173 -1.06 -0.24 -8.80
CA SER A 173 -2.01 -1.27 -9.23
C SER A 173 -3.47 -0.85 -9.10
N ARG A 174 -3.74 0.37 -8.60
CA ARG A 174 -5.08 0.95 -8.41
C ARG A 174 -5.94 0.19 -7.40
N GLN A 175 -5.30 -0.55 -6.50
CA GLN A 175 -5.97 -1.27 -5.40
C GLN A 175 -6.26 -0.36 -4.21
N ALA A 176 -5.63 0.82 -4.12
CA ALA A 176 -5.96 1.85 -3.13
C ALA A 176 -6.28 3.16 -3.84
N SER A 177 -7.19 3.93 -3.25
CA SER A 177 -7.61 5.25 -3.69
C SER A 177 -6.47 6.26 -3.58
N ALA A 178 -5.69 6.18 -2.49
CA ALA A 178 -4.50 6.97 -2.25
C ALA A 178 -3.53 6.24 -1.31
N GLY A 179 -2.28 6.68 -1.31
CA GLY A 179 -1.21 6.19 -0.43
C GLY A 179 -0.62 7.29 0.42
N ILE A 180 -0.20 6.99 1.66
CA ILE A 180 0.57 7.92 2.50
C ILE A 180 1.86 7.25 2.94
N CYS A 181 3.00 7.64 2.37
CA CYS A 181 4.26 6.97 2.64
C CYS A 181 5.50 7.79 2.30
N LEU A 182 6.65 7.27 2.73
CA LEU A 182 7.96 7.81 2.36
C LEU A 182 8.33 7.36 0.94
N VAL A 183 8.85 8.26 0.10
CA VAL A 183 9.22 7.95 -1.29
C VAL A 183 10.66 8.34 -1.58
N ALA A 184 11.54 7.34 -1.75
CA ALA A 184 12.93 7.58 -2.19
C ALA A 184 13.04 7.84 -3.69
N ARG A 185 12.24 7.13 -4.49
CA ARG A 185 12.27 7.19 -5.95
C ARG A 185 10.85 7.29 -6.49
N PRO A 186 10.40 8.48 -6.91
CA PRO A 186 9.08 8.67 -7.50
C PRO A 186 8.92 7.82 -8.76
N HIS A 187 7.86 7.01 -8.79
CA HIS A 187 7.41 6.32 -9.99
C HIS A 187 6.70 7.30 -10.95
N PRO A 188 7.04 7.34 -12.25
CA PRO A 188 6.58 8.37 -13.19
C PRO A 188 5.09 8.33 -13.53
N GLN A 189 4.39 7.25 -13.16
CA GLN A 189 2.94 7.11 -13.40
C GLN A 189 2.08 7.60 -12.23
N LEU A 190 2.70 8.00 -11.13
CA LEU A 190 2.01 8.45 -9.92
C LEU A 190 2.25 9.94 -9.68
N SER A 191 1.34 10.56 -8.96
CA SER A 191 1.42 11.92 -8.46
C SER A 191 1.80 11.90 -7.00
N TYR A 192 2.63 12.86 -6.59
CA TYR A 192 3.18 12.97 -5.24
C TYR A 192 2.98 14.37 -4.74
N ARG A 193 2.48 14.50 -3.50
CA ARG A 193 2.39 15.76 -2.78
C ARG A 193 2.96 15.55 -1.38
N ILE A 194 3.83 16.45 -0.94
CA ILE A 194 4.36 16.39 0.42
C ILE A 194 3.21 16.72 1.38
N LEU A 195 2.97 15.84 2.36
CA LEU A 195 2.03 16.10 3.46
C LEU A 195 2.74 16.83 4.59
N PHE A 196 3.88 16.30 5.01
CA PHE A 196 4.70 16.84 6.07
C PHE A 196 6.13 16.31 5.96
N ARG A 197 7.03 17.00 6.66
CA ARG A 197 8.43 16.61 6.84
C ARG A 197 8.65 16.25 8.29
N GLU A 198 9.29 15.11 8.53
CA GLU A 198 9.64 14.66 9.87
C GLU A 198 11.14 14.51 10.04
N HIS A 199 11.61 14.78 11.25
CA HIS A 199 13.01 14.59 11.65
C HIS A 199 13.17 13.32 12.47
N PHE A 200 14.25 12.58 12.23
CA PHE A 200 14.59 11.38 12.98
C PHE A 200 15.66 11.66 14.04
N GLY A 201 15.43 11.22 15.27
CA GLY A 201 16.41 11.19 16.35
C GLY A 201 16.86 9.76 16.65
N VAL A 202 18.02 9.60 17.29
CA VAL A 202 18.47 8.30 17.81
C VAL A 202 18.00 8.17 19.26
N PHE A 203 17.45 7.01 19.63
CA PHE A 203 16.87 6.77 20.95
C PHE A 203 17.36 5.46 21.56
N CYS A 204 17.32 5.40 22.90
CA CYS A 204 17.49 4.17 23.68
C CYS A 204 16.39 4.05 24.75
N GLY A 205 16.11 2.82 25.19
CA GLY A 205 15.14 2.53 26.25
C GLY A 205 15.76 2.50 27.66
N PRO A 206 14.94 2.39 28.73
CA PRO A 206 15.37 2.52 30.13
C PRO A 206 16.39 1.47 30.60
N ARG A 207 16.44 0.33 29.88
CA ARG A 207 17.37 -0.76 30.16
C ARG A 207 18.74 -0.59 29.49
N HIS A 208 18.90 0.41 28.63
CA HIS A 208 20.13 0.65 27.89
C HIS A 208 21.15 1.40 28.74
N ARG A 209 22.45 1.09 28.59
CA ARG A 209 23.54 1.70 29.40
C ARG A 209 23.70 3.21 29.20
N LEU A 210 23.16 3.75 28.10
CA LEU A 210 23.21 5.18 27.76
C LEU A 210 21.98 5.96 28.25
N PHE A 211 20.97 5.29 28.80
CA PHE A 211 19.74 5.95 29.22
C PHE A 211 20.01 6.96 30.34
N GLY A 212 19.50 8.19 30.18
CA GLY A 212 19.68 9.27 31.15
C GLY A 212 21.09 9.88 31.18
N ARG A 213 22.03 9.38 30.38
CA ARG A 213 23.39 9.96 30.30
C ARG A 213 23.35 11.25 29.46
N ARG A 214 24.12 12.24 29.90
CA ARG A 214 24.35 13.52 29.22
C ARG A 214 25.79 13.60 28.73
N ASP A 215 26.07 14.60 27.90
CA ASP A 215 27.40 14.90 27.36
C ASP A 215 28.00 13.72 26.56
N LEU A 216 27.13 12.95 25.91
CA LEU A 216 27.53 11.89 25.00
C LEU A 216 27.96 12.49 23.66
N THR A 217 28.89 11.82 23.01
CA THR A 217 29.33 12.12 21.64
C THR A 217 28.90 11.00 20.70
N MET A 218 28.93 11.25 19.39
CA MET A 218 28.69 10.18 18.41
C MET A 218 29.67 9.01 18.55
N ALA A 219 30.88 9.24 19.07
CA ALA A 219 31.85 8.18 19.34
C ALA A 219 31.39 7.22 20.44
N ASP A 220 30.63 7.71 21.44
CA ASP A 220 30.08 6.86 22.51
C ASP A 220 29.02 5.87 22.00
N LEU A 221 28.38 6.20 20.87
CA LEU A 221 27.36 5.39 20.21
C LEU A 221 27.94 4.41 19.19
N ALA A 222 29.21 4.57 18.79
CA ALA A 222 29.78 3.92 17.61
C ALA A 222 29.67 2.39 17.62
N GLU A 223 29.86 1.78 18.80
CA GLU A 223 29.88 0.32 18.97
C GLU A 223 28.55 -0.27 19.49
N GLU A 224 27.54 0.56 19.72
CA GLU A 224 26.25 0.11 20.27
C GLU A 224 25.48 -0.77 19.29
N THR A 225 24.74 -1.75 19.82
CA THR A 225 23.84 -2.53 18.98
C THR A 225 22.72 -1.66 18.43
N PHE A 226 22.33 -1.90 17.19
CA PHE A 226 21.27 -1.16 16.52
C PHE A 226 20.01 -1.99 16.30
N VAL A 227 18.87 -1.36 16.50
CA VAL A 227 17.58 -1.80 15.98
C VAL A 227 17.22 -0.87 14.82
N SER A 228 16.75 -1.43 13.71
CA SER A 228 16.44 -0.61 12.54
C SER A 228 15.19 -1.02 11.78
N PHE A 229 14.74 -0.15 10.89
CA PHE A 229 13.71 -0.48 9.93
C PHE A 229 14.28 -1.39 8.84
N VAL A 230 13.47 -2.31 8.31
CA VAL A 230 13.85 -3.12 7.14
C VAL A 230 14.21 -2.25 5.93
N THR A 231 13.67 -1.02 5.86
CA THR A 231 13.92 -0.02 4.82
C THR A 231 15.07 0.93 5.14
N ASP A 232 15.84 0.69 6.20
CA ASP A 232 17.06 1.43 6.51
C ASP A 232 18.22 0.97 5.61
N SER A 233 18.07 1.27 4.32
CA SER A 233 19.01 0.99 3.26
C SER A 233 19.28 2.27 2.44
N PRO A 234 20.51 2.49 1.93
CA PRO A 234 20.84 3.65 1.09
C PRO A 234 20.01 3.80 -0.19
N GLN A 235 19.24 2.77 -0.55
CA GLN A 235 18.39 2.71 -1.75
C GLN A 235 16.89 2.82 -1.45
N ASP A 236 16.52 2.86 -0.17
CA ASP A 236 15.15 2.88 0.32
C ASP A 236 14.78 4.22 0.95
N ALA A 237 13.51 4.32 1.38
CA ALA A 237 12.89 5.57 1.81
C ALA A 237 13.51 6.19 3.08
N LEU A 238 14.30 5.43 3.85
CA LEU A 238 15.03 5.92 5.03
C LEU A 238 16.52 6.13 4.75
N ARG A 239 16.90 6.37 3.49
CA ARG A 239 18.30 6.65 3.10
C ARG A 239 18.98 7.69 4.00
N ALA A 240 18.28 8.75 4.40
CA ALA A 240 18.85 9.81 5.25
C ALA A 240 19.26 9.29 6.64
N VAL A 241 18.47 8.38 7.21
CA VAL A 241 18.79 7.66 8.47
C VAL A 241 19.98 6.72 8.26
N SER A 242 20.00 5.97 7.15
CA SER A 242 21.14 5.09 6.83
C SER A 242 22.43 5.89 6.66
N LEU A 243 22.35 7.05 6.02
CA LEU A 243 23.48 7.93 5.80
C LEU A 243 23.96 8.56 7.10
N LEU A 244 23.08 8.91 8.04
CA LEU A 244 23.50 9.34 9.39
C LEU A 244 24.34 8.23 10.06
N ARG A 245 23.88 6.98 10.02
CA ARG A 245 24.63 5.85 10.60
C ARG A 245 26.03 5.73 10.00
N VAL A 246 26.13 5.80 8.67
CA VAL A 246 27.41 5.71 7.95
C VAL A 246 28.29 6.93 8.22
N HIS A 247 27.73 8.14 8.19
CA HIS A 247 28.45 9.39 8.32
C HIS A 247 29.12 9.53 9.69
N HIS A 248 28.43 9.10 10.76
CA HIS A 248 28.94 9.16 12.12
C HIS A 248 29.69 7.89 12.56
N GLY A 249 30.00 6.97 11.64
CA GLY A 249 30.81 5.79 11.96
C GLY A 249 30.16 4.86 12.99
N LEU A 250 28.83 4.79 13.00
CA LEU A 250 28.08 3.86 13.83
C LEU A 250 28.24 2.45 13.23
N THR A 251 29.21 1.70 13.75
CA THR A 251 29.65 0.39 13.25
C THR A 251 29.01 -0.79 13.97
N GLY A 252 28.26 -0.53 15.03
CA GLY A 252 27.59 -1.55 15.80
C GLY A 252 26.62 -2.43 15.00
N ARG A 253 26.47 -3.67 15.47
CA ARG A 253 25.70 -4.72 14.77
C ARG A 253 24.19 -4.41 14.81
N ILE A 254 23.50 -4.59 13.68
CA ILE A 254 22.03 -4.63 13.65
C ILE A 254 21.57 -5.94 14.29
N VAL A 255 20.86 -5.84 15.43
CA VAL A 255 20.39 -7.01 16.20
C VAL A 255 18.91 -7.29 16.04
N GLY A 256 18.16 -6.34 15.46
CA GLY A 256 16.75 -6.50 15.18
C GLY A 256 16.31 -5.58 14.06
N THR A 257 15.40 -6.06 13.22
CA THR A 257 14.75 -5.26 12.18
C THR A 257 13.25 -5.47 12.16
N ALA A 258 12.50 -4.41 11.85
CA ALA A 258 11.05 -4.49 11.64
C ALA A 258 10.59 -3.55 10.53
N ALA A 259 9.44 -3.83 9.93
CA ALA A 259 8.86 -2.99 8.87
C ALA A 259 7.97 -1.86 9.43
N ASN A 260 7.60 -1.94 10.71
CA ASN A 260 6.69 -1.03 11.40
C ASN A 260 7.42 -0.30 12.55
N LEU A 261 7.05 0.96 12.75
CA LEU A 261 7.66 1.81 13.79
C LEU A 261 7.47 1.23 15.19
N GLU A 262 6.28 0.71 15.49
CA GLU A 262 5.96 0.18 16.82
C GLU A 262 6.86 -0.96 17.27
N GLU A 263 7.30 -1.84 16.36
CA GLU A 263 8.18 -2.96 16.75
C GLU A 263 9.63 -2.50 16.86
N VAL A 264 10.07 -1.54 16.03
CA VAL A 264 11.36 -0.87 16.22
C VAL A 264 11.40 -0.20 17.60
N ARG A 265 10.37 0.60 17.92
CA ARG A 265 10.17 1.23 19.22
C ARG A 265 10.18 0.20 20.35
N ARG A 266 9.40 -0.89 20.23
CA ARG A 266 9.34 -1.96 21.25
C ARG A 266 10.72 -2.56 21.54
N MET A 267 11.51 -2.86 20.51
CA MET A 267 12.85 -3.43 20.68
C MET A 267 13.82 -2.45 21.35
N ILE A 268 13.72 -1.15 21.04
CA ILE A 268 14.51 -0.09 21.68
C ILE A 268 14.13 0.02 23.16
N VAL A 269 12.83 0.11 23.49
CA VAL A 269 12.33 0.16 24.87
C VAL A 269 12.74 -1.08 25.67
N ALA A 270 12.73 -2.26 25.04
CA ALA A 270 13.16 -3.51 25.64
C ALA A 270 14.68 -3.57 25.89
N GLY A 271 15.47 -2.67 25.30
CA GLY A 271 16.91 -2.55 25.51
C GLY A 271 17.78 -3.39 24.57
N LEU A 272 17.26 -3.81 23.41
CA LEU A 272 18.04 -4.60 22.44
C LEU A 272 19.18 -3.78 21.81
N GLY A 273 19.02 -2.47 21.74
CA GLY A 273 19.98 -1.55 21.18
C GLY A 273 19.39 -0.15 21.05
N ILE A 274 20.14 0.73 20.39
CA ILE A 274 19.70 2.07 20.01
C ILE A 274 19.04 2.05 18.64
N GLY A 275 18.23 3.04 18.29
CA GLY A 275 17.62 3.10 16.96
C GLY A 275 17.04 4.46 16.63
N ALA A 276 16.87 4.71 15.33
CA ALA A 276 16.33 5.97 14.84
C ALA A 276 14.80 5.94 14.78
N LEU A 277 14.14 6.97 15.30
CA LEU A 277 12.69 7.13 15.31
C LEU A 277 12.31 8.58 14.96
N PRO A 278 11.15 8.85 14.34
CA PRO A 278 10.66 10.21 14.15
C PRO A 278 10.45 10.88 15.51
N ILE A 279 11.02 12.07 15.69
CA ILE A 279 11.06 12.77 16.99
C ILE A 279 9.65 13.07 17.51
N HIS A 280 8.76 13.53 16.63
CA HIS A 280 7.38 13.85 17.01
C HIS A 280 6.58 12.61 17.37
N ALA A 281 6.74 11.53 16.62
CA ALA A 281 6.02 10.27 16.80
C ALA A 281 6.24 9.67 18.19
N VAL A 282 7.43 9.91 18.78
CA VAL A 282 7.81 9.38 20.09
C VAL A 282 7.99 10.43 21.17
N ALA A 283 7.52 11.66 20.94
CA ALA A 283 7.63 12.76 21.91
C ALA A 283 7.01 12.40 23.26
N ARG A 284 5.87 11.71 23.24
CA ARG A 284 5.21 11.22 24.46
C ARG A 284 6.04 10.16 25.19
N ASP A 285 6.69 9.25 24.47
CA ASP A 285 7.55 8.23 25.09
C ASP A 285 8.74 8.84 25.79
N VAL A 286 9.28 9.93 25.25
CA VAL A 286 10.35 10.69 25.91
C VAL A 286 9.82 11.37 27.17
N ALA A 287 8.65 12.01 27.09
CA ALA A 287 8.01 12.64 28.25
C ALA A 287 7.67 11.63 29.37
N ASP A 288 7.23 10.43 29.00
CA ASP A 288 6.89 9.34 29.92
C ASP A 288 8.12 8.56 30.42
N GLY A 289 9.34 8.92 29.99
CA GLY A 289 10.58 8.26 30.40
C GLY A 289 10.76 6.84 29.85
N LEU A 290 10.07 6.50 28.75
CA LEU A 290 10.21 5.23 28.04
C LEU A 290 11.31 5.28 26.98
N LEU A 291 11.67 6.47 26.50
CA LEU A 291 12.77 6.67 25.56
C LEU A 291 13.65 7.83 26.01
N TRP A 292 14.94 7.72 25.70
CA TRP A 292 15.92 8.78 25.90
C TRP A 292 16.59 9.11 24.58
N ARG A 293 16.52 10.38 24.16
CA ARG A 293 17.18 10.87 22.94
C ARG A 293 18.70 10.85 23.17
N LEU A 294 19.42 10.36 22.16
CA LEU A 294 20.87 10.31 22.12
C LEU A 294 21.38 11.29 21.06
N PRO A 295 22.68 11.65 21.09
CA PRO A 295 23.29 12.50 20.08
C PRO A 295 23.09 12.01 18.64
N PRO A 296 23.05 12.93 17.65
CA PRO A 296 23.13 14.38 17.84
C PRO A 296 21.81 14.95 18.39
N GLU A 297 21.91 15.73 19.47
CA GLU A 297 20.78 16.48 20.03
C GLU A 297 20.56 17.79 19.29
N ASP A 298 21.64 18.40 18.76
CA ASP A 298 21.60 19.69 18.08
C ASP A 298 20.82 19.61 16.74
N ASP A 299 19.87 20.53 16.57
CA ASP A 299 19.10 20.74 15.34
C ASP A 299 19.90 21.50 14.27
N ALA A 300 21.23 21.27 14.20
CA ALA A 300 22.08 21.91 13.20
C ALA A 300 21.60 21.54 11.78
N PRO A 301 21.70 22.43 10.78
CA PRO A 301 21.31 22.10 9.42
C PRO A 301 22.08 20.86 8.92
N PRO A 302 21.47 19.98 8.12
CA PRO A 302 22.17 18.85 7.52
C PRO A 302 23.48 19.31 6.86
N PRO A 303 24.62 18.62 7.10
CA PRO A 303 24.73 17.28 7.68
C PRO A 303 24.86 17.22 9.22
N GLY A 304 24.68 18.33 9.94
CA GLY A 304 24.96 18.40 11.39
C GLY A 304 23.84 17.97 12.34
N GLY A 305 22.57 17.98 11.91
CA GLY A 305 21.41 17.68 12.75
C GLY A 305 20.54 16.53 12.22
N PRO A 306 19.36 16.30 12.82
CA PRO A 306 18.55 15.12 12.56
C PRO A 306 18.11 15.08 11.08
N PRO A 307 18.13 13.90 10.44
CA PRO A 307 17.78 13.78 9.03
C PRO A 307 16.27 14.03 8.87
N ALA A 308 15.94 14.92 7.93
CA ALA A 308 14.59 15.17 7.49
C ALA A 308 14.15 14.14 6.44
N VAL A 309 12.90 13.71 6.54
CA VAL A 309 12.26 12.80 5.60
C VAL A 309 10.87 13.32 5.26
N ASP A 310 10.58 13.40 3.95
CA ASP A 310 9.28 13.84 3.46
C ASP A 310 8.30 12.66 3.42
N ILE A 311 7.11 12.87 3.99
CA ILE A 311 5.96 11.98 3.87
C ILE A 311 5.07 12.50 2.74
N PHE A 312 4.71 11.62 1.81
CA PHE A 312 3.96 11.98 0.62
C PHE A 312 2.56 11.39 0.65
N LEU A 313 1.59 12.18 0.20
CA LEU A 313 0.36 11.70 -0.40
C LEU A 313 0.67 11.26 -1.84
N VAL A 314 0.36 10.01 -2.13
CA VAL A 314 0.60 9.36 -3.41
C VAL A 314 -0.74 9.02 -4.05
N THR A 315 -0.97 9.50 -5.26
CA THR A 315 -2.20 9.21 -6.02
C THR A 315 -1.85 8.74 -7.42
N ASN A 316 -2.78 8.02 -8.05
CA ASN A 316 -2.63 7.59 -9.44
C ASN A 316 -3.60 8.38 -10.32
N PRO A 317 -3.12 9.31 -11.18
CA PRO A 317 -3.98 10.16 -12.00
C PRO A 317 -4.78 9.38 -13.05
N ARG A 318 -4.45 8.09 -13.26
CA ARG A 318 -5.17 7.21 -14.18
C ARG A 318 -6.22 6.34 -13.48
N THR A 319 -6.37 6.45 -12.16
CA THR A 319 -7.39 5.73 -11.41
C THR A 319 -8.72 6.44 -11.54
N THR A 320 -9.76 5.69 -11.89
CA THR A 320 -11.14 6.19 -11.88
C THR A 320 -11.70 6.05 -10.46
N LEU A 321 -11.46 7.05 -9.63
CA LEU A 321 -12.01 7.11 -8.27
C LEU A 321 -13.54 7.22 -8.32
N SER A 322 -14.20 6.53 -7.40
CA SER A 322 -15.60 6.80 -7.04
C SER A 322 -15.78 8.24 -6.56
N GLN A 323 -17.03 8.69 -6.49
CA GLN A 323 -17.33 10.00 -5.93
C GLN A 323 -16.82 10.11 -4.49
N ALA A 324 -17.09 9.11 -3.63
CA ALA A 324 -16.63 9.09 -2.24
C ALA A 324 -15.10 9.13 -2.11
N GLU A 325 -14.39 8.34 -2.92
CA GLU A 325 -12.92 8.38 -2.91
C GLU A 325 -12.39 9.72 -3.40
N ARG A 326 -12.97 10.27 -4.47
CA ARG A 326 -12.55 11.55 -5.02
C ARG A 326 -12.75 12.68 -4.04
N THR A 327 -13.95 12.82 -3.47
CA THR A 327 -14.25 13.89 -2.51
C THR A 327 -13.42 13.78 -1.23
N PHE A 328 -13.07 12.57 -0.81
CA PHE A 328 -12.14 12.39 0.32
C PHE A 328 -10.70 12.77 -0.03
N VAL A 329 -10.19 12.32 -1.19
CA VAL A 329 -8.84 12.68 -1.64
C VAL A 329 -8.72 14.18 -1.87
N ASP A 330 -9.74 14.81 -2.45
CA ASP A 330 -9.80 16.26 -2.67
C ASP A 330 -9.84 17.03 -1.33
N LEU A 331 -10.59 16.53 -0.34
CA LEU A 331 -10.57 17.10 1.02
C LEU A 331 -9.19 17.02 1.66
N LEU A 332 -8.52 15.86 1.57
CA LEU A 332 -7.19 15.68 2.12
C LEU A 332 -6.17 16.60 1.42
N VAL A 333 -6.28 16.73 0.10
CA VAL A 333 -5.49 17.66 -0.72
C VAL A 333 -5.73 19.11 -0.27
N ALA A 334 -6.97 19.53 -0.08
CA ALA A 334 -7.32 20.88 0.35
C ALA A 334 -6.77 21.17 1.75
N ARG A 335 -6.87 20.23 2.68
CA ARG A 335 -6.32 20.37 4.04
C ARG A 335 -4.81 20.54 4.07
N VAL A 336 -4.11 19.91 3.14
CA VAL A 336 -2.65 20.08 2.98
C VAL A 336 -2.32 21.45 2.43
N GLU A 337 -3.11 21.97 1.50
CA GLU A 337 -2.93 23.33 0.96
C GLU A 337 -3.30 24.41 1.99
N GLU A 338 -4.33 24.18 2.82
CA GLU A 338 -4.72 25.05 3.92
C GLU A 338 -3.67 25.10 5.05
N ALA A 339 -2.89 24.03 5.21
CA ALA A 339 -1.77 23.98 6.15
C ALA A 339 -0.56 24.86 5.72
N GLY A 340 -0.59 25.45 4.52
CA GLY A 340 0.42 26.38 4.00
C GLY A 340 1.39 25.76 2.98
N ASP A 341 2.12 26.63 2.25
CA ASP A 341 3.09 26.23 1.22
C ASP A 341 4.38 25.63 1.81
N ASP A 342 4.69 25.93 3.07
CA ASP A 342 5.80 25.28 3.79
C ASP A 342 5.31 23.94 4.34
N PRO A 343 6.00 22.82 4.04
CA PRO A 343 5.57 21.51 4.51
C PRO A 343 5.52 21.52 6.03
N PHE A 344 4.47 20.97 6.63
CA PHE A 344 4.37 20.83 8.08
C PHE A 344 5.66 20.15 8.59
N VAL A 345 6.49 20.87 9.34
CA VAL A 345 7.78 20.36 9.81
C VAL A 345 7.66 19.99 11.28
N TYR A 346 7.80 18.71 11.59
CA TYR A 346 7.93 18.27 12.97
C TYR A 346 9.38 18.47 13.47
N PRO A 347 9.63 18.99 14.69
CA PRO A 347 8.65 19.23 15.77
C PRO A 347 8.04 20.65 15.84
N GLU A 348 8.52 21.62 15.06
CA GLU A 348 8.11 23.04 15.16
C GLU A 348 6.61 23.29 14.86
N GLY A 349 5.96 22.41 14.09
CA GLY A 349 4.53 22.50 13.76
C GLY A 349 3.54 22.24 14.92
N MET A 350 3.99 21.90 16.13
CA MET A 350 3.10 21.68 17.29
C MET A 350 2.74 22.95 18.08
N GLU A 351 3.40 24.10 17.85
CA GLU A 351 3.17 25.30 18.67
C GLU A 351 1.84 26.04 18.40
N GLY A 352 1.00 25.54 17.48
CA GLY A 352 -0.22 26.21 17.02
C GLY A 352 -1.57 25.65 17.47
N SER A 353 -1.62 24.54 18.22
CA SER A 353 -2.90 23.94 18.65
C SER A 353 -2.88 23.59 20.13
N ALA A 354 -3.32 24.55 20.95
CA ALA A 354 -3.60 24.39 22.38
C ALA A 354 -5.03 24.85 22.67
#